data_AF-A0A7Z9PP82-F1
#
_entry.id   AF-A0A7Z9PP82-F1
#
_cell.length_a   1.000
_cell.length_b   1.000
_cell.length_c   1.000
_cell.angle_alpha   90.00
_cell.angle_beta   90.00
_cell.angle_gamma   90.00
#
_symmetry.space_group_name_H-M   'P 1'
#
loop_
_entity.id
_entity.type
_entity.pdbx_description
1 polymer ?
#
loop_
_entity_poly.entity_id
_entity_poly.type
_entity_poly.pdbx_seq_one_letter_code
_entity_poly.pdbx_strand_id
1 'polypeptide(L)'
;DAIFGNNVNGATISNCEIANLTNNGTGVQDDSATGTWVVSGNTLSNNDSFGIIFGVDNGGNLTLTISNNSITGNTNGGIGITGAGSGSMRCLISGNTLSGNGATGSVELSAGGTSNLCFDIFGNTNDGDYSFGRLGTIPVLEVEQLSQLLAINNNSGNIDNNNGGGLFPATEVADGACGF
;
A
#
# COMPACT_ATOMS: atom_id res chain seq x y z
N ASP A 1 -5.46 -6.46 15.09
CA ASP A 1 -4.46 -5.44 14.71
C ASP A 1 -3.96 -4.72 15.94
N ALA A 2 -2.77 -4.13 15.90
CA ALA A 2 -2.25 -3.33 17.02
C ALA A 2 -2.79 -1.90 17.00
N ILE A 3 -2.80 -1.27 15.83
CA ILE A 3 -3.45 0.02 15.59
C ILE A 3 -4.55 -0.22 14.57
N PHE A 4 -5.80 -0.12 15.03
CA PHE A 4 -6.99 -0.34 14.21
C PHE A 4 -7.84 0.92 14.18
N GLY A 5 -8.08 1.44 12.99
CA GLY A 5 -9.19 2.33 12.67
C GLY A 5 -10.26 1.56 11.90
N ASN A 6 -11.53 1.95 12.06
CA ASN A 6 -12.53 1.65 11.05
C ASN A 6 -13.26 2.96 10.79
N ASN A 7 -13.10 3.50 9.59
CA ASN A 7 -13.67 4.77 9.19
C ASN A 7 -13.11 5.95 10.01
N VAL A 8 -11.81 5.93 10.30
CA VAL A 8 -11.13 7.04 10.97
C VAL A 8 -10.72 8.10 9.95
N ASN A 9 -11.01 9.36 10.28
CA ASN A 9 -10.70 10.53 9.46
C ASN A 9 -9.35 11.12 9.86
N GLY A 10 -8.30 10.59 9.26
CA GLY A 10 -6.92 11.01 9.44
C GLY A 10 -6.28 10.55 10.76
N ALA A 11 -5.00 10.19 10.68
CA ALA A 11 -4.17 9.95 11.85
C ALA A 11 -2.68 10.10 11.50
N THR A 12 -1.84 10.20 12.53
CA THR A 12 -0.39 10.08 12.39
C THR A 12 0.11 8.97 13.29
N ILE A 13 0.73 7.96 12.69
CA ILE A 13 1.42 6.87 13.38
C ILE A 13 2.89 6.99 13.05
N SER A 14 3.70 7.30 14.06
CA SER A 14 5.13 7.50 13.83
C SER A 14 6.00 7.06 14.99
N ASN A 15 7.19 6.56 14.65
CA ASN A 15 8.22 6.14 15.61
C ASN A 15 7.72 5.04 16.58
N CYS A 16 6.85 4.16 16.09
CA CYS A 16 6.36 3.00 16.83
C CYS A 16 7.13 1.73 16.46
N GLU A 17 7.20 0.80 17.41
CA GLU A 17 7.60 -0.59 17.18
C GLU A 17 6.36 -1.48 17.38
N ILE A 18 5.98 -2.22 16.34
CA ILE A 18 4.81 -3.09 16.32
C ILE A 18 5.25 -4.45 15.80
N ALA A 19 5.33 -5.44 16.69
CA ALA A 19 5.94 -6.72 16.33
C ALA A 19 5.27 -7.93 16.98
N ASN A 20 5.44 -9.09 16.34
CA ASN A 20 5.05 -10.41 16.83
C ASN A 20 3.56 -10.51 17.17
N LEU A 21 2.71 -9.82 16.42
CA LEU A 21 1.27 -9.96 16.56
C LEU A 21 0.85 -11.35 16.06
N THR A 22 -0.10 -11.97 16.77
CA THR A 22 -0.61 -13.32 16.48
C THR A 22 -2.10 -13.29 16.17
N ASN A 23 -2.66 -14.39 15.66
CA ASN A 23 -4.09 -14.54 15.35
C ASN A 23 -4.56 -13.55 14.27
N ASN A 24 -3.90 -13.57 13.11
CA ASN A 24 -4.10 -12.64 12.00
C ASN A 24 -3.89 -11.16 12.37
N GLY A 25 -3.02 -10.86 13.34
CA GLY A 25 -2.79 -9.49 13.75
C GLY A 25 -2.04 -8.68 12.69
N THR A 26 -2.65 -7.57 12.24
CA THR A 26 -2.00 -6.56 11.39
C THR A 26 -1.34 -5.48 12.24
N GLY A 27 -0.24 -4.89 11.76
CA GLY A 27 0.43 -3.79 12.46
C GLY A 27 -0.45 -2.54 12.56
N VAL A 28 -0.70 -1.89 11.42
CA VAL A 28 -1.59 -0.72 11.28
C VAL A 28 -2.68 -1.05 10.26
N GLN A 29 -3.95 -0.84 10.60
CA GLN A 29 -5.07 -1.13 9.72
C GLN A 29 -6.19 -0.09 9.82
N ASP A 30 -6.72 0.36 8.69
CA ASP A 30 -8.08 0.92 8.61
C ASP A 30 -8.74 0.58 7.27
N ASP A 31 -9.85 -0.15 7.33
CA ASP A 31 -10.53 -0.71 6.14
C ASP A 31 -11.38 0.31 5.38
N SER A 32 -11.72 1.45 5.98
CA SER A 32 -12.58 2.47 5.36
C SER A 32 -12.06 3.88 5.66
N ALA A 33 -10.74 4.07 5.60
CA ALA A 33 -10.07 5.30 5.98
C ALA A 33 -10.47 6.51 5.13
N THR A 34 -10.51 7.68 5.77
CA THR A 34 -10.70 8.96 5.11
C THR A 34 -9.72 10.00 5.64
N GLY A 35 -9.65 11.16 4.99
CA GLY A 35 -8.83 12.28 5.45
C GLY A 35 -7.36 12.12 5.09
N THR A 36 -6.48 12.61 5.97
CA THR A 36 -5.03 12.55 5.77
C THR A 36 -4.37 11.63 6.79
N TRP A 37 -3.71 10.59 6.30
CA TRP A 37 -2.99 9.63 7.12
C TRP A 37 -1.49 9.68 6.84
N VAL A 38 -0.71 9.60 7.91
CA VAL A 38 0.75 9.49 7.86
C VAL A 38 1.19 8.31 8.70
N VAL A 39 1.84 7.33 8.07
CA VAL A 39 2.48 6.19 8.74
C VAL A 39 3.97 6.28 8.44
N SER A 40 4.77 6.75 9.40
CA SER A 40 6.18 7.05 9.14
C SER A 40 7.17 6.70 10.24
N GLY A 41 8.37 6.23 9.85
CA GLY A 41 9.44 5.97 10.83
C GLY A 41 9.13 4.82 11.79
N ASN A 42 8.26 3.89 11.42
CA ASN A 42 7.88 2.76 12.28
C ASN A 42 8.67 1.50 11.93
N THR A 43 8.79 0.60 12.90
CA THR A 43 9.25 -0.79 12.71
C THR A 43 8.06 -1.71 12.86
N LEU A 44 7.68 -2.42 11.79
CA LEU A 44 6.56 -3.37 11.77
C LEU A 44 7.07 -4.76 11.38
N SER A 45 7.12 -5.69 12.33
CA SER A 45 7.83 -6.95 12.09
C SER A 45 7.19 -8.22 12.64
N ASN A 46 7.34 -9.32 11.90
CA ASN A 46 6.90 -10.67 12.29
C ASN A 46 5.42 -10.72 12.72
N ASN A 47 4.56 -9.92 12.08
CA ASN A 47 3.13 -9.96 12.34
C ASN A 47 2.49 -11.10 11.53
N ASP A 48 1.51 -11.77 12.13
CA ASP A 48 0.80 -12.92 11.54
C ASP A 48 -0.02 -12.55 10.29
N SER A 49 -0.25 -11.26 10.04
CA SER A 49 -0.88 -10.74 8.82
C SER A 49 0.05 -9.76 8.07
N PHE A 50 -0.41 -8.56 7.73
CA PHE A 50 0.38 -7.51 7.08
C PHE A 50 1.04 -6.57 8.09
N GLY A 51 2.07 -5.85 7.64
CA GLY A 51 2.57 -4.68 8.36
C GLY A 51 1.53 -3.56 8.38
N ILE A 52 1.09 -3.13 7.19
CA ILE A 52 0.16 -2.00 7.01
C ILE A 52 -0.97 -2.40 6.07
N ILE A 53 -2.22 -2.10 6.43
CA ILE A 53 -3.41 -2.24 5.58
C ILE A 53 -4.21 -0.94 5.56
N PHE A 54 -4.60 -0.46 4.38
CA PHE A 54 -5.57 0.62 4.24
C PHE A 54 -6.61 0.32 3.17
N GLY A 55 -7.86 0.64 3.47
CA GLY A 55 -8.97 0.64 2.52
C GLY A 55 -9.59 2.03 2.36
N VAL A 56 -10.09 2.34 1.17
CA VAL A 56 -11.03 3.46 0.96
C VAL A 56 -12.32 2.95 0.30
N ASP A 57 -13.45 3.34 0.87
CA ASP A 57 -14.78 2.87 0.49
C ASP A 57 -15.66 3.98 -0.10
N ASN A 58 -16.94 3.66 -0.32
CA ASN A 58 -17.91 4.48 -1.05
C ASN A 58 -17.97 5.95 -0.59
N GLY A 59 -17.59 6.86 -1.49
CA GLY A 59 -17.53 8.31 -1.24
C GLY A 59 -16.38 8.77 -0.36
N GLY A 60 -15.52 7.85 0.11
CA GLY A 60 -14.32 8.16 0.87
C GLY A 60 -13.28 8.90 0.03
N ASN A 61 -12.53 9.78 0.68
CA ASN A 61 -11.39 10.47 0.08
C ASN A 61 -10.21 10.37 1.05
N LEU A 62 -9.14 9.70 0.62
CA LEU A 62 -7.96 9.42 1.42
C LEU A 62 -6.71 10.02 0.74
N THR A 63 -5.94 10.78 1.52
CA THR A 63 -4.54 11.09 1.21
C THR A 63 -3.66 10.34 2.20
N LEU A 64 -2.84 9.41 1.72
CA LEU A 64 -2.06 8.51 2.56
C LEU A 64 -0.57 8.67 2.28
N THR A 65 0.24 8.84 3.32
CA THR A 65 1.71 8.82 3.23
C THR A 65 2.25 7.68 4.06
N ILE A 66 2.94 6.74 3.43
CA ILE A 66 3.66 5.64 4.08
C ILE A 66 5.15 5.86 3.79
N SER A 67 5.91 6.33 4.77
CA SER A 67 7.32 6.67 4.52
C SER A 67 8.31 6.25 5.59
N ASN A 68 9.51 5.87 5.16
CA ASN A 68 10.64 5.58 6.06
C ASN A 68 10.33 4.52 7.12
N ASN A 69 9.49 3.53 6.81
CA ASN A 69 9.20 2.41 7.71
C ASN A 69 10.12 1.21 7.41
N SER A 70 10.44 0.44 8.44
CA SER A 70 11.06 -0.88 8.32
C SER A 70 9.98 -1.95 8.50
N ILE A 71 9.62 -2.64 7.42
CA ILE A 71 8.51 -3.59 7.37
C ILE A 71 9.07 -4.97 7.01
N THR A 72 9.16 -5.88 7.99
CA THR A 72 9.93 -7.12 7.80
C THR A 72 9.26 -8.37 8.34
N GLY A 73 9.37 -9.50 7.63
CA GLY A 73 8.94 -10.80 8.15
C GLY A 73 7.44 -10.95 8.40
N ASN A 74 6.58 -10.07 7.86
CA ASN A 74 5.13 -10.16 8.05
C ASN A 74 4.56 -11.26 7.15
N THR A 75 3.72 -12.15 7.69
CA THR A 75 3.33 -13.42 7.06
C THR A 75 2.55 -13.25 5.76
N ASN A 76 1.68 -12.25 5.66
CA ASN A 76 0.87 -12.05 4.45
C ASN A 76 1.54 -11.09 3.47
N GLY A 77 1.95 -9.92 3.93
CA GLY A 77 2.62 -8.92 3.09
C GLY A 77 3.11 -7.70 3.87
N GLY A 78 3.80 -6.79 3.19
CA GLY A 78 4.31 -5.58 3.81
C GLY A 78 3.23 -4.50 3.93
N ILE A 79 2.76 -4.03 2.77
CA ILE A 79 1.75 -2.98 2.61
C ILE A 79 0.62 -3.52 1.73
N GLY A 80 -0.61 -3.49 2.21
CA GLY A 80 -1.82 -3.80 1.43
C GLY A 80 -2.73 -2.58 1.33
N ILE A 81 -3.11 -2.19 0.12
CA ILE A 81 -4.02 -1.06 -0.11
C ILE A 81 -5.14 -1.45 -1.05
N THR A 82 -6.38 -1.16 -0.67
CA THR A 82 -7.57 -1.49 -1.45
C THR A 82 -8.48 -0.27 -1.66
N GLY A 83 -8.93 -0.08 -2.89
CA GLY A 83 -10.04 0.83 -3.21
C GLY A 83 -11.29 0.04 -3.56
N ALA A 84 -12.42 0.44 -3.00
CA ALA A 84 -13.72 -0.15 -3.32
C ALA A 84 -14.81 0.92 -3.46
N GLY A 85 -15.98 0.51 -3.94
CA GLY A 85 -17.11 1.41 -4.19
C GLY A 85 -16.73 2.60 -5.07
N SER A 86 -17.04 3.82 -4.64
CA SER A 86 -16.65 5.07 -5.29
C SER A 86 -15.53 5.82 -4.55
N GLY A 87 -14.72 5.11 -3.76
CA GLY A 87 -13.63 5.69 -2.98
C GLY A 87 -12.52 6.27 -3.85
N SER A 88 -11.88 7.34 -3.37
CA SER A 88 -10.77 8.02 -4.03
C SER A 88 -9.55 8.07 -3.11
N MET A 89 -8.37 7.75 -3.66
CA MET A 89 -7.12 7.76 -2.90
C MET A 89 -5.96 8.35 -3.71
N ARG A 90 -5.15 9.15 -3.02
CA ARG A 90 -3.77 9.46 -3.45
C ARG A 90 -2.83 8.95 -2.38
N CYS A 91 -1.86 8.13 -2.76
CA CYS A 91 -0.94 7.52 -1.80
C CYS A 91 0.52 7.69 -2.21
N LEU A 92 1.33 8.15 -1.28
CA LEU A 92 2.79 8.17 -1.36
C LEU A 92 3.35 6.99 -0.57
N ILE A 93 4.17 6.17 -1.22
CA ILE A 93 4.94 5.09 -0.59
C ILE A 93 6.42 5.34 -0.85
N SER A 94 7.16 5.86 0.14
CA SER A 94 8.56 6.25 -0.08
C SER A 94 9.56 5.95 1.03
N GLY A 95 10.79 5.60 0.64
CA GLY A 95 11.89 5.40 1.60
C GLY A 95 11.69 4.21 2.55
N ASN A 96 10.75 3.31 2.29
CA ASN A 96 10.51 2.15 3.15
C ASN A 96 11.51 1.02 2.84
N THR A 97 11.83 0.22 3.85
CA THR A 97 12.55 -1.05 3.68
C THR A 97 11.55 -2.19 3.90
N LEU A 98 11.28 -2.96 2.84
CA LEU A 98 10.39 -4.11 2.84
C LEU A 98 11.23 -5.37 2.61
N SER A 99 11.30 -6.25 3.62
CA SER A 99 12.14 -7.45 3.51
C SER A 99 11.50 -8.69 4.12
N GLY A 100 11.48 -9.79 3.36
CA GLY A 100 11.00 -11.08 3.83
C GLY A 100 9.52 -11.08 4.23
N ASN A 101 8.72 -10.19 3.66
CA ASN A 101 7.26 -10.22 3.82
C ASN A 101 6.65 -11.27 2.88
N GLY A 102 5.51 -11.84 3.26
CA GLY A 102 5.00 -13.07 2.68
C GLY A 102 4.26 -12.99 1.34
N ALA A 103 3.42 -14.00 1.10
CA ALA A 103 3.11 -14.57 -0.22
C ALA A 103 2.24 -13.72 -1.15
N THR A 104 1.55 -12.68 -0.66
CA THR A 104 0.70 -11.82 -1.50
C THR A 104 1.44 -10.60 -2.08
N GLY A 105 2.71 -10.43 -1.70
CA GLY A 105 3.58 -9.36 -2.18
C GLY A 105 4.07 -8.47 -1.04
N SER A 106 5.18 -7.78 -1.28
CA SER A 106 5.67 -6.79 -0.31
C SER A 106 4.85 -5.52 -0.35
N VAL A 107 4.35 -5.15 -1.54
CA VAL A 107 3.35 -4.10 -1.73
C VAL A 107 2.24 -4.65 -2.63
N GLU A 108 1.00 -4.69 -2.14
CA GLU A 108 -0.17 -5.15 -2.88
C GLU A 108 -1.20 -4.02 -2.97
N LEU A 109 -1.49 -3.57 -4.20
CA LEU A 109 -2.43 -2.49 -4.46
C LEU A 109 -3.55 -2.98 -5.37
N SER A 110 -4.79 -2.85 -4.88
CA SER A 110 -5.96 -3.27 -5.64
C SER A 110 -7.05 -2.21 -5.73
N ALA A 111 -7.69 -2.12 -6.90
CA ALA A 111 -8.83 -1.23 -7.11
C ALA A 111 -10.05 -1.99 -7.65
N GLY A 112 -11.19 -1.82 -6.99
CA GLY A 112 -12.47 -2.42 -7.35
C GLY A 112 -13.61 -1.40 -7.45
N GLY A 113 -14.75 -1.85 -7.95
CA GLY A 113 -15.93 -1.01 -8.13
C GLY A 113 -15.68 0.14 -9.13
N THR A 114 -15.88 1.37 -8.67
CA THR A 114 -15.64 2.62 -9.40
C THR A 114 -14.57 3.48 -8.70
N SER A 115 -13.72 2.86 -7.89
CA SER A 115 -12.70 3.57 -7.12
C SER A 115 -11.66 4.22 -8.03
N ASN A 116 -11.02 5.27 -7.53
CA ASN A 116 -9.96 6.00 -8.21
C ASN A 116 -8.73 6.11 -7.31
N LEU A 117 -7.69 5.34 -7.61
CA LEU A 117 -6.47 5.26 -6.82
C LEU A 117 -5.27 5.70 -7.65
N CYS A 118 -4.44 6.57 -7.08
CA CYS A 118 -3.19 7.05 -7.67
C CYS A 118 -2.04 6.88 -6.66
N PHE A 119 -0.95 6.24 -7.09
CA PHE A 119 0.22 5.95 -6.26
C PHE A 119 1.48 6.58 -6.81
N ASP A 120 2.18 7.29 -5.93
CA ASP A 120 3.58 7.67 -6.13
C ASP A 120 4.48 6.79 -5.25
N ILE A 121 5.45 6.11 -5.87
CA ILE A 121 6.23 5.05 -5.23
C ILE A 121 7.71 5.20 -5.60
N PHE A 122 8.53 5.70 -4.66
CA PHE A 122 9.96 5.91 -4.92
C PHE A 122 10.86 5.72 -3.69
N GLY A 123 12.14 5.46 -3.94
CA GLY A 123 13.18 5.39 -2.91
C GLY A 123 13.04 4.22 -1.94
N ASN A 124 12.15 3.26 -2.18
CA ASN A 124 12.00 2.09 -1.34
C ASN A 124 13.08 1.04 -1.66
N THR A 125 13.39 0.22 -0.67
CA THR A 125 14.13 -1.03 -0.85
C THR A 125 13.17 -2.19 -0.59
N ASN A 126 12.95 -3.03 -1.60
CA ASN A 126 11.99 -4.12 -1.56
C ASN A 126 12.67 -5.41 -2.05
N ASP A 127 12.54 -6.52 -1.33
CA ASP A 127 13.04 -7.83 -1.80
C ASP A 127 11.93 -8.76 -2.34
N GLY A 128 10.68 -8.30 -2.36
CA GLY A 128 9.53 -9.00 -2.94
C GLY A 128 8.87 -8.22 -4.07
N ASP A 129 7.57 -8.46 -4.26
CA ASP A 129 6.84 -7.93 -5.42
C ASP A 129 6.13 -6.60 -5.09
N TYR A 130 6.07 -5.73 -6.10
CA TYR A 130 5.08 -4.67 -6.25
C TYR A 130 3.94 -5.22 -7.12
N SER A 131 2.84 -5.59 -6.48
CA SER A 131 1.70 -6.23 -7.10
C SER A 131 0.56 -5.25 -7.31
N PHE A 132 0.08 -5.16 -8.55
CA PHE A 132 -0.98 -4.25 -8.95
C PHE A 132 -2.13 -5.00 -9.61
N GLY A 133 -3.36 -4.67 -9.23
CA GLY A 133 -4.53 -5.35 -9.78
C GLY A 133 -5.82 -4.56 -9.75
N ARG A 134 -6.51 -4.50 -10.88
CA ARG A 134 -7.87 -3.96 -10.99
C ARG A 134 -8.90 -5.06 -11.14
N LEU A 135 -9.94 -5.00 -10.32
CA LEU A 135 -11.10 -5.90 -10.31
C LEU A 135 -12.15 -5.42 -11.32
N GLY A 136 -11.77 -5.45 -12.60
CA GLY A 136 -12.60 -5.01 -13.73
C GLY A 136 -12.01 -3.84 -14.49
N THR A 137 -12.71 -3.39 -15.53
CA THR A 137 -12.26 -2.31 -16.43
C THR A 137 -12.67 -0.90 -15.98
N ILE A 138 -13.54 -0.81 -14.97
CA ILE A 138 -14.11 0.44 -14.47
C ILE A 138 -13.22 1.15 -13.45
N PRO A 139 -12.63 0.48 -12.44
CA PRO A 139 -11.82 1.18 -11.45
C PRO A 139 -10.55 1.75 -12.09
N VAL A 140 -10.04 2.81 -11.49
CA VAL A 140 -8.78 3.46 -11.86
C VAL A 140 -7.72 3.08 -10.83
N LEU A 141 -6.60 2.57 -11.34
CA LEU A 141 -5.39 2.28 -10.57
C LEU A 141 -4.22 2.82 -11.38
N GLU A 142 -3.66 3.92 -10.92
CA GLU A 142 -2.58 4.66 -11.57
C GLU A 142 -1.33 4.61 -10.70
N VAL A 143 -0.18 4.42 -11.34
CA VAL A 143 1.13 4.42 -10.68
C VAL A 143 2.05 5.35 -11.45
N GLU A 144 2.64 6.32 -10.76
CA GLU A 144 3.60 7.23 -11.36
C GLU A 144 4.86 6.49 -11.80
N GLN A 145 5.35 6.81 -13.00
CA GLN A 145 6.62 6.30 -13.53
C GLN A 145 6.73 4.76 -13.45
N LEU A 146 5.61 4.05 -13.63
CA LEU A 146 5.54 2.58 -13.46
C LEU A 146 6.58 1.83 -14.30
N SER A 147 6.88 2.30 -15.51
CA SER A 147 7.91 1.70 -16.37
C SER A 147 9.34 1.82 -15.80
N GLN A 148 9.55 2.76 -14.89
CA GLN A 148 10.81 3.04 -14.20
C GLN A 148 10.80 2.62 -12.73
N LEU A 149 9.72 1.98 -12.25
CA LEU A 149 9.45 1.74 -10.84
C LEU A 149 10.64 1.10 -10.11
N LEU A 150 11.27 0.06 -10.68
CA LEU A 150 12.43 -0.56 -10.04
C LEU A 150 13.63 0.39 -9.98
N ALA A 151 13.90 1.15 -11.04
CA ALA A 151 15.03 2.08 -11.09
C ALA A 151 14.93 3.18 -10.03
N ILE A 152 13.71 3.70 -9.80
CA ILE A 152 13.45 4.72 -8.77
C ILE A 152 13.29 4.13 -7.37
N ASN A 153 13.19 2.80 -7.23
CA ASN A 153 13.16 2.07 -5.95
C ASN A 153 14.41 1.20 -5.78
N ASN A 154 15.59 1.83 -5.89
CA ASN A 154 16.89 1.22 -5.59
C ASN A 154 17.22 -0.05 -6.41
N ASN A 155 16.63 -0.20 -7.60
CA ASN A 155 16.69 -1.41 -8.43
C ASN A 155 16.27 -2.68 -7.66
N SER A 156 15.25 -2.55 -6.82
CA SER A 156 14.84 -3.59 -5.87
C SER A 156 13.38 -4.03 -6.09
N GLY A 157 13.12 -5.31 -5.83
CA GLY A 157 11.84 -5.98 -5.98
C GLY A 157 11.56 -6.48 -7.40
N ASN A 158 10.36 -7.00 -7.61
CA ASN A 158 9.82 -7.32 -8.93
C ASN A 158 8.51 -6.59 -9.18
N ILE A 159 8.13 -6.45 -10.45
CA ILE A 159 6.84 -5.86 -10.84
C ILE A 159 5.90 -6.99 -11.25
N ASP A 160 4.77 -7.10 -10.54
CA ASP A 160 3.62 -7.91 -10.94
C ASP A 160 2.44 -7.00 -11.27
N ASN A 161 2.42 -6.51 -12.52
CA ASN A 161 1.41 -5.57 -12.99
C ASN A 161 0.17 -6.26 -13.57
N ASN A 162 -0.32 -7.32 -12.94
CA ASN A 162 -1.65 -7.89 -13.14
C ASN A 162 -2.00 -8.98 -12.10
N ASN A 163 -1.35 -8.94 -10.93
CA ASN A 163 -1.50 -9.86 -9.82
C ASN A 163 -1.53 -11.34 -10.26
N GLY A 164 -0.42 -11.81 -10.84
CA GLY A 164 -0.23 -13.18 -11.31
C GLY A 164 -0.96 -13.51 -12.61
N GLY A 165 -1.34 -12.50 -13.42
CA GLY A 165 -2.05 -12.68 -14.68
C GLY A 165 -3.58 -12.77 -14.58
N GLY A 166 -4.14 -12.58 -13.37
CA GLY A 166 -5.58 -12.74 -13.12
C GLY A 166 -6.40 -11.46 -13.21
N LEU A 167 -5.77 -10.28 -13.14
CA LEU A 167 -6.44 -8.98 -13.01
C LEU A 167 -6.06 -8.00 -14.13
N PHE A 168 -6.77 -6.89 -14.20
CA PHE A 168 -6.42 -5.81 -15.11
C PHE A 168 -5.21 -5.03 -14.55
N PRO A 169 -4.22 -4.65 -15.38
CA PRO A 169 -3.00 -3.96 -14.95
C PRO A 169 -3.29 -2.55 -14.43
N ALA A 170 -2.41 -2.02 -13.59
CA ALA A 170 -2.31 -0.58 -13.34
C ALA A 170 -1.88 0.17 -14.60
N THR A 171 -2.24 1.45 -14.66
CA THR A 171 -1.89 2.35 -15.75
C THR A 171 -0.75 3.26 -15.30
N GLU A 172 0.25 3.43 -16.15
CA GLU A 172 1.32 4.38 -15.90
C GLU A 172 0.81 5.82 -16.08
N VAL A 173 1.21 6.69 -15.16
CA VAL A 173 1.03 8.15 -15.26
C VAL A 173 2.35 8.87 -15.06
N ALA A 174 2.39 10.15 -15.43
CA ALA A 174 3.60 10.97 -15.28
C ALA A 174 3.92 11.27 -13.81
N ASP A 175 5.19 11.56 -13.55
CA ASP A 175 5.67 12.11 -12.27
C ASP A 175 4.86 13.36 -11.87
N GLY A 176 4.41 13.39 -10.62
CA GLY A 176 3.59 14.43 -10.01
C GLY A 176 2.08 14.34 -10.29
N ALA A 177 1.59 13.33 -11.02
CA ALA A 177 0.17 13.17 -11.35
C ALA A 177 -0.72 12.92 -10.12
N CYS A 178 -0.24 12.17 -9.14
CA CYS A 178 -0.87 11.88 -7.87
C CYS A 178 -0.72 13.02 -6.86
N GLY A 179 0.09 14.03 -7.16
CA GLY A 179 0.19 15.28 -6.40
C GLY A 179 0.94 15.14 -5.06
N PHE A 180 2.07 14.46 -5.08
CA PHE A 180 3.08 14.43 -4.02
C PHE A 180 4.39 15.08 -4.46
#